data_AF-A0A7C9MWG0-F1
#
_entry.id   AF-A0A7C9MWG0-F1
#
_cell.length_a   1.000
_cell.length_b   1.000
_cell.length_c   1.000
_cell.angle_alpha   90.00
_cell.angle_beta   90.00
_cell.angle_gamma   90.00
#
_symmetry.space_group_name_H-M   'P 1'
#
loop_
_entity.id
_entity.type
_entity.pdbx_description
1 polymer ?
#
loop_
_entity_poly.entity_id
_entity_poly.type
_entity_poly.pdbx_seq_one_letter_code
_entity_poly.pdbx_strand_id
1 'polypeptide(L)' 'MMAGGKRQALWAEIKRGLLIGGAVGVLGGLFFMDMRRGLALGLIGGFFAVLTRRTIDRRRGE' A
#
# COMPACT_ATOMS: atom_id res chain seq x y z
N MET A 1 -6.49 7.43 27.88
CA MET A 1 -5.87 8.11 26.71
C MET A 1 -5.33 7.10 25.69
N MET A 2 -6.12 6.15 25.17
CA MET A 2 -5.60 5.01 24.35
C MET A 2 -6.31 4.75 23.01
N ALA A 3 -7.02 5.73 22.43
CA ALA A 3 -7.68 5.57 21.11
C ALA A 3 -6.88 6.14 19.92
N GLY A 4 -5.93 7.04 20.17
CA GLY A 4 -5.19 7.75 19.12
C GLY A 4 -4.07 6.95 18.45
N GLY A 5 -3.42 6.02 19.17
CA GLY A 5 -2.23 5.30 18.69
C GLY A 5 -2.52 4.28 17.58
N LYS A 6 -3.58 3.46 17.73
CA LYS A 6 -3.94 2.42 16.75
C LYS A 6 -4.33 2.99 15.38
N ARG A 7 -5.02 4.14 15.34
CA ARG A 7 -5.37 4.82 14.08
C ARG A 7 -4.14 5.38 13.40
N GLN A 8 -3.19 5.94 14.14
CA GLN A 8 -1.96 6.49 13.57
C GLN A 8 -1.05 5.41 12.96
N ALA A 9 -0.90 4.26 13.65
CA ALA A 9 -0.17 3.11 13.12
C ALA A 9 -0.81 2.61 11.81
N LEU A 10 -2.14 2.53 11.78
CA LEU A 10 -2.91 2.18 10.59
C LEU A 10 -2.66 3.13 9.41
N TRP A 11 -2.74 4.44 9.66
CA TRP A 11 -2.47 5.43 8.63
C TRP A 11 -1.01 5.38 8.15
N ALA A 12 -0.06 5.06 9.02
CA ALA A 12 1.33 4.89 8.66
C ALA A 12 1.55 3.67 7.75
N GLU A 13 0.94 2.53 8.04
CA GLU A 13 1.01 1.34 7.19
C GLU A 13 0.37 1.55 5.82
N ILE A 14 -0.80 2.19 5.78
CA ILE A 14 -1.50 2.51 4.53
C ILE A 14 -0.66 3.46 3.69
N LYS A 15 -0.13 4.54 4.28
CA LYS A 15 0.76 5.48 3.58
C LYS A 15 2.00 4.76 3.05
N ARG A 16 2.60 3.87 3.84
CA ARG A 16 3.81 3.14 3.44
C ARG A 16 3.55 2.24 2.23
N GLY A 17 2.48 1.47 2.22
CA GLY A 17 2.18 0.61 1.08
C GLY A 17 1.62 1.36 -0.14
N LEU A 18 0.95 2.50 0.06
CA LEU A 18 0.57 3.38 -1.04
C LEU A 18 1.79 4.03 -1.69
N LEU A 19 2.78 4.46 -0.90
CA LEU A 19 4.04 5.00 -1.40
C LEU A 19 4.87 3.94 -2.12
N ILE A 20 5.01 2.74 -1.54
CA ILE A 20 5.76 1.65 -2.17
C ILE A 20 5.06 1.20 -3.46
N GLY A 21 3.75 0.95 -3.43
CA GLY A 21 3.00 0.53 -4.62
C GLY A 21 2.94 1.61 -5.69
N GLY A 22 2.74 2.87 -5.30
CA GLY A 22 2.80 4.01 -6.21
C GLY A 22 4.17 4.16 -6.87
N ALA A 23 5.26 4.05 -6.10
CA ALA A 23 6.61 4.10 -6.64
C ALA A 23 6.90 2.95 -7.61
N VAL A 24 6.55 1.71 -7.23
CA VAL A 24 6.69 0.52 -8.09
C VAL A 24 5.83 0.63 -9.35
N GLY A 25 4.62 1.17 -9.24
CA GLY A 25 3.75 1.43 -10.39
C GLY A 25 4.25 2.49 -11.33
N VAL A 26 4.81 3.58 -10.81
CA VAL A 26 5.42 4.62 -11.64
C VAL A 26 6.63 4.06 -12.38
N LEU A 27 7.48 3.28 -11.70
CA LEU A 27 8.60 2.59 -12.33
C LEU A 27 8.10 1.59 -13.39
N GLY A 28 7.12 0.75 -13.06
CA GLY A 28 6.52 -0.20 -14.02
C GLY A 28 5.87 0.49 -15.22
N GLY A 29 5.21 1.64 -15.00
CA GLY A 29 4.71 2.51 -16.06
C GLY A 29 5.85 3.00 -16.94
N LEU A 30 6.87 3.63 -16.35
CA LEU A 30 7.99 4.22 -17.09
C LEU A 30 8.65 3.25 -18.09
N PHE A 31 8.69 1.95 -17.77
CA PHE A 31 9.33 0.92 -18.60
C PHE A 31 8.39 0.13 -19.51
N PHE A 32 7.08 0.02 -19.21
CA PHE A 32 6.17 -0.88 -19.94
C PHE A 32 4.86 -0.23 -20.46
N MET A 33 4.42 0.95 -19.98
CA MET A 33 3.12 1.54 -20.37
C MET A 33 2.97 3.05 -20.03
N ASP A 34 1.90 3.71 -20.49
CA ASP A 34 1.60 5.09 -20.07
C ASP A 34 1.75 5.29 -18.54
N MET A 35 2.58 6.27 -18.16
CA MET A 35 2.94 6.57 -16.77
C MET A 35 1.71 6.72 -15.86
N ARG A 36 0.61 7.26 -16.40
CA ARG A 36 -0.67 7.42 -15.72
C ARG A 36 -1.34 6.06 -15.39
N ARG A 37 -1.30 5.09 -16.31
CA ARG A 37 -1.80 3.73 -16.06
C ARG A 37 -0.87 2.96 -15.12
N GLY A 38 0.45 3.14 -15.23
CA GLY A 38 1.41 2.56 -14.31
C GLY A 38 1.20 3.00 -12.87
N LEU A 39 1.04 4.31 -12.65
CA LEU A 39 0.69 4.86 -11.33
C LEU A 39 -0.63 4.28 -10.81
N ALA A 40 -1.68 4.23 -11.64
CA ALA A 40 -2.98 3.70 -11.22
C ALA A 40 -2.89 2.22 -10.81
N LEU A 41 -2.24 1.39 -11.62
CA LEU A 41 -2.07 -0.03 -11.34
C LEU A 41 -1.17 -0.27 -10.12
N GLY A 42 -0.13 0.54 -9.91
CA GLY A 42 0.72 0.44 -8.73
C GLY A 42 0.03 0.92 -7.46
N LEU A 43 -0.80 1.96 -7.51
CA LEU A 43 -1.60 2.38 -6.37
C LEU A 43 -2.63 1.30 -6.00
N ILE A 44 -3.31 0.71 -6.99
CA ILE A 44 -4.26 -0.39 -6.77
C ILE A 44 -3.54 -1.63 -6.20
N GLY A 45 -2.43 -2.04 -6.80
CA GLY A 45 -1.62 -3.17 -6.35
C GLY A 45 -1.01 -2.95 -4.96
N GLY A 46 -0.51 -1.75 -4.69
CA GLY A 46 0.02 -1.35 -3.38
C GLY A 46 -1.05 -1.34 -2.29
N PHE A 47 -2.25 -0.84 -2.61
CA PHE A 47 -3.37 -0.85 -1.69
C PHE A 47 -3.83 -2.28 -1.37
N PHE A 48 -3.93 -3.14 -2.39
CA PHE A 48 -4.22 -4.56 -2.19
C PHE A 48 -3.13 -5.26 -1.39
N ALA A 49 -1.84 -4.98 -1.63
CA ALA A 49 -0.74 -5.56 -0.88
C ALA A 49 -0.82 -5.22 0.62
N VAL A 50 -1.19 -3.98 0.97
CA VAL A 50 -1.42 -3.59 2.37
C VAL A 50 -2.60 -4.35 2.96
N LEU A 51 -3.72 -4.43 2.24
CA LEU A 51 -4.90 -5.16 2.71
C LEU A 51 -4.60 -6.64 2.91
N THR A 52 -3.93 -7.28 1.95
CA THR A 52 -3.52 -8.68 2.03
C THR A 52 -2.54 -8.91 3.18
N ARG A 53 -1.55 -8.04 3.35
CA ARG A 53 -0.60 -8.12 4.46
C ARG A 53 -1.31 -8.01 5.80
N ARG A 54 -2.30 -7.13 5.91
CA ARG A 54 -3.14 -6.99 7.10
C ARG A 54 -4.01 -8.21 7.37
N THR A 55 -4.55 -8.85 6.34
CA THR A 55 -5.28 -10.12 6.47
C THR A 55 -4.35 -11.24 6.91
N ILE A 56 -3.13 -11.28 6.40
CA ILE A 56 -2.10 -12.26 6.78
C ILE A 56 -1.67 -12.03 8.23
N ASP A 57 -1.32 -10.80 8.63
CA ASP A 57 -0.92 -10.46 10.00
C ASP A 57 -2.04 -10.80 11.00
N ARG A 58 -3.30 -10.50 10.63
CA ARG A 58 -4.47 -10.86 11.45
C ARG A 58 -4.71 -12.38 11.55
N ARG A 59 -4.25 -13.16 10.57
CA ARG A 59 -4.23 -14.64 10.62
C ARG A 59 -2.99 -15.18 11.33
N ARG A 60 -1.90 -14.41 11.40
CA ARG A 60 -0.63 -14.79 12.02
C ARG A 60 -0.64 -14.69 13.54
N GLY A 61 -1.66 -14.05 14.13
CA GLY A 61 -1.97 -14.17 15.55
C GLY A 61 -1.06 -13.36 16.48
N GLU A 62 -0.68 -12.14 16.07
CA GLU A 62 -0.14 -11.11 16.99
C GLU A 62 -1.21 -10.04 17.31
#